data_AF-A0AAV5VZM5-F1
#
_entry.id   AF-A0AAV5VZM5-F1
#
_cell.length_a   1.000
_cell.length_b   1.000
_cell.length_c   1.000
_cell.angle_alpha   90.00
_cell.angle_beta   90.00
_cell.angle_gamma   90.00
#
_symmetry.space_group_name_H-M   'P 1'
#
loop_
_entity.id
_entity.type
_entity.pdbx_description
1 polymer ?
#
loop_
_entity_poly.entity_id
_entity_poly.type
_entity_poly.pdbx_seq_one_letter_code
_entity_poly.pdbx_strand_id
1 'polypeptide(L)'
;PVSFLQLFRFASPRVISVYFLASSLIFLLGFITPIHQWLGGRLATVYIDEKSPVGNEEFLWRVWSWASIYGGMFVFALVIEYIQNYLFT
;
A
#
# COMPACT_ATOMS: atom_id res chain seq x y z
N PRO A 1 -32.67 -15.72 -5.06
CA PRO A 1 -31.23 -15.42 -5.30
C PRO A 1 -31.03 -14.85 -6.71
N VAL A 2 -30.54 -13.61 -6.79
CA VAL A 2 -30.18 -12.94 -8.05
C VAL A 2 -28.67 -13.10 -8.24
N SER A 3 -28.20 -13.25 -9.47
CA SER A 3 -26.76 -13.38 -9.73
C SER A 3 -26.03 -12.08 -9.43
N PHE A 4 -24.76 -12.15 -9.03
CA PHE A 4 -23.95 -10.95 -8.75
C PHE A 4 -23.94 -9.95 -9.92
N LEU A 5 -23.87 -10.46 -11.16
CA LEU A 5 -23.90 -9.62 -12.36
C LEU A 5 -25.24 -8.89 -12.55
N GLN A 6 -26.35 -9.41 -12.03
CA GLN A 6 -27.66 -8.74 -12.09
C GLN A 6 -27.71 -7.46 -11.23
N LEU A 7 -26.77 -7.27 -10.30
CA LEU A 7 -26.63 -6.00 -9.56
C LEU A 7 -26.23 -4.84 -10.48
N PHE A 8 -25.53 -5.13 -11.59
CA PHE A 8 -25.06 -4.13 -12.55
C PHE A 8 -26.02 -3.91 -13.73
N ARG A 9 -27.25 -4.45 -13.67
CA ARG A 9 -28.21 -4.40 -14.79
C ARG A 9 -28.60 -2.99 -15.26
N PHE A 10 -28.42 -1.99 -14.42
CA PHE A 10 -28.70 -0.58 -14.72
C PHE A 10 -27.43 0.26 -14.94
N ALA A 11 -26.24 -0.35 -14.82
CA ALA A 11 -24.98 0.34 -15.01
C ALA A 11 -24.67 0.50 -16.50
N SER A 12 -24.29 1.71 -16.91
CA SER A 12 -23.75 1.92 -18.26
C SER A 12 -22.35 1.28 -18.38
N PRO A 13 -21.88 0.98 -19.60
CA PRO A 13 -20.53 0.42 -19.80
C PRO A 13 -19.42 1.25 -19.14
N ARG A 14 -19.57 2.58 -19.14
CA ARG A 14 -18.65 3.50 -18.46
C ARG A 14 -18.60 3.25 -16.95
N VAL A 15 -19.76 3.07 -16.32
CA VAL A 15 -19.85 2.80 -14.88
C VAL A 15 -19.23 1.44 -14.55
N ILE A 16 -19.48 0.42 -15.37
CA ILE A 16 -18.86 -0.91 -15.22
C ILE A 16 -17.33 -0.82 -15.26
N SER A 17 -16.76 -0.06 -16.21
CA SER A 17 -15.31 0.15 -16.29
C SER A 17 -14.74 0.87 -15.05
N VAL A 18 -15.47 1.84 -14.50
CA VAL A 18 -15.08 2.54 -13.26
C VAL A 18 -15.04 1.58 -12.07
N TYR A 19 -16.09 0.77 -11.88
CA TYR A 19 -16.13 -0.25 -10.82
C TYR A 19 -15.00 -1.27 -10.97
N PHE A 20 -14.71 -1.69 -12.20
CA PHE A 20 -13.61 -2.62 -12.47
C PHE A 20 -12.27 -1.99 -12.08
N LEU A 21 -11.99 -0.76 -12.53
CA LEU A 21 -10.76 -0.04 -12.20
C LEU A 21 -10.61 0.15 -10.69
N ALA A 22 -11.66 0.63 -10.01
CA ALA A 22 -11.65 0.84 -8.57
C ALA A 22 -11.45 -0.49 -7.81
N SER A 23 -12.03 -1.58 -8.30
CA SER A 23 -11.80 -2.92 -7.73
C SER A 23 -10.39 -3.42 -7.98
N SER A 24 -9.78 -3.16 -9.14
CA SER A 24 -8.39 -3.52 -9.42
C SER A 24 -7.40 -2.80 -8.49
N LEU A 25 -7.66 -1.54 -8.15
CA LEU A 25 -6.83 -0.78 -7.20
C LEU A 25 -6.82 -1.40 -5.79
N ILE A 26 -7.88 -2.12 -5.38
CA ILE A 26 -7.92 -2.79 -4.07
C ILE A 26 -6.86 -3.88 -3.94
N PHE A 27 -6.52 -4.54 -5.05
CA PHE A 27 -5.48 -5.56 -5.05
C PHE A 27 -4.13 -4.94 -4.70
N LEU A 28 -3.83 -3.74 -5.22
CA LEU A 28 -2.59 -3.03 -4.91
C LEU A 28 -2.53 -2.66 -3.42
N LEU A 29 -3.64 -2.18 -2.84
CA LEU A 29 -3.73 -1.89 -1.41
C LEU A 29 -3.55 -3.16 -0.55
N GLY A 30 -4.10 -4.29 -0.99
CA GLY A 30 -3.97 -5.57 -0.29
C GLY A 30 -2.52 -6.02 -0.09
N PHE A 31 -1.61 -5.64 -1.00
CA PHE A 31 -0.17 -5.95 -0.89
C PHE A 31 0.59 -4.98 0.03
N ILE A 32 0.03 -3.85 0.42
CA ILE A 32 0.74 -2.86 1.25
C ILE A 32 1.04 -3.42 2.63
N THR A 33 0.08 -4.11 3.25
CA THR A 33 0.24 -4.73 4.57
C THR A 33 1.39 -5.74 4.65
N PRO A 34 1.49 -6.76 3.77
CA PRO A 34 2.61 -7.69 3.82
C PRO A 34 3.96 -7.03 3.51
N ILE A 35 4.02 -6.06 2.59
CA ILE A 35 5.26 -5.32 2.32
C ILE A 35 5.66 -4.49 3.54
N HIS A 36 4.71 -3.84 4.20
CA HIS A 36 4.93 -3.09 5.43
C HIS A 36 5.49 -3.98 6.55
N GLN A 37 4.93 -5.18 6.76
CA GLN A 37 5.46 -6.13 7.73
C GLN A 37 6.88 -6.60 7.37
N TRP A 38 7.13 -6.88 6.08
CA TRP A 38 8.45 -7.25 5.59
C TRP A 38 9.48 -6.15 5.83
N LEU A 39 9.15 -4.89 5.53
CA LEU A 39 10.01 -3.73 5.81
C LEU A 39 10.28 -3.56 7.31
N GLY A 40 9.26 -3.73 8.14
CA GLY A 40 9.42 -3.71 9.60
C GLY A 40 10.43 -4.75 10.08
N GLY A 41 10.35 -5.97 9.53
CA GLY A 41 11.34 -7.03 9.78
C GLY A 41 12.76 -6.64 9.35
N ARG A 42 12.93 -6.04 8.16
CA ARG A 42 14.24 -5.56 7.67
C ARG A 42 14.82 -4.48 8.57
N LEU A 43 13.99 -3.53 9.00
CA LEU A 43 14.41 -2.46 9.91
C LEU A 43 14.84 -3.04 11.25
N ALA A 44 14.05 -3.95 11.82
CA ALA A 44 14.40 -4.63 13.08
C ALA A 44 15.75 -5.37 12.99
N THR A 45 16.03 -6.05 11.88
CA THR A 45 17.35 -6.69 11.66
C THR A 45 18.49 -5.67 11.71
N VAL A 46 18.35 -4.51 11.07
CA VAL A 46 19.38 -3.44 11.11
C VAL A 46 19.63 -2.97 12.54
N TYR A 47 18.58 -2.82 13.36
CA TYR A 47 18.72 -2.44 14.77
C TYR A 47 19.34 -3.54 15.64
N ILE A 48 19.06 -4.81 15.36
CA ILE A 48 19.58 -5.95 16.14
C ILE A 48 21.06 -6.20 15.82
N ASP A 49 21.47 -6.05 14.56
CA ASP A 49 22.83 -6.34 14.12
C ASP A 49 23.82 -5.25 14.56
N GLU A 50 23.36 -4.01 14.76
CA GLU A 50 24.20 -2.89 15.16
C GLU A 50 24.45 -2.86 16.67
N LYS A 51 25.68 -3.16 17.07
CA LYS A 51 26.09 -3.22 18.49
C LYS A 51 26.52 -1.86 19.05
N SER A 52 26.80 -0.87 18.20
CA SER A 52 27.25 0.46 18.62
C SER A 52 26.64 1.55 17.72
N PRO A 53 25.34 1.86 17.88
CA PRO A 53 24.62 2.75 16.98
C PRO A 53 24.93 4.25 17.19
N VAL A 54 25.48 4.63 18.34
CA VAL A 54 25.70 6.03 18.69
C VAL A 54 26.89 6.59 17.89
N GLY A 55 26.63 7.60 17.05
CA GLY A 55 27.64 8.22 16.20
C GLY A 55 27.97 7.43 14.93
N ASN A 56 27.24 6.35 14.63
CA ASN A 56 27.43 5.55 13.42
C ASN A 56 26.54 6.08 12.27
N GLU A 57 27.14 6.88 11.38
CA GLU A 57 26.43 7.46 10.23
C GLU A 57 25.96 6.40 9.23
N GLU A 58 26.70 5.30 9.08
CA GLU A 58 26.32 4.21 8.18
C GLU A 58 25.04 3.52 8.67
N PHE A 59 24.95 3.25 9.96
CA PHE A 59 23.74 2.75 10.59
C PHE A 59 22.57 3.72 10.39
N LEU A 60 22.78 5.00 10.67
CA LEU A 60 21.74 6.03 10.52
C LEU A 60 21.24 6.09 9.07
N TRP A 61 22.14 6.03 8.09
CA TRP A 61 21.77 6.04 6.67
C TRP A 61 20.97 4.80 6.27
N ARG A 62 21.33 3.61 6.79
CA ARG A 62 20.59 2.37 6.55
C ARG A 62 19.17 2.44 7.12
N VAL A 63 19.04 2.88 8.37
CA VAL A 63 17.73 3.10 9.02
C VAL A 63 16.90 4.12 8.23
N TRP A 64 17.50 5.25 7.86
CA TRP A 64 16.84 6.31 7.10
C TRP A 64 16.35 5.83 5.73
N SER A 65 17.16 5.05 5.03
CA SER A 65 16.79 4.50 3.71
C SER A 65 15.54 3.61 3.82
N TRP A 66 15.50 2.70 4.78
CA TRP A 66 14.34 1.83 5.00
C TRP A 66 13.10 2.61 5.49
N ALA A 67 13.28 3.57 6.40
CA ALA A 67 12.21 4.42 6.89
C ALA A 67 11.63 5.33 5.78
N SER A 68 12.47 5.78 4.85
CA SER A 68 12.03 6.58 3.70
C SER A 68 11.18 5.75 2.73
N ILE A 69 11.56 4.49 2.47
CA ILE A 69 10.75 3.56 1.67
C ILE A 69 9.39 3.35 2.33
N TYR A 70 9.38 3.12 3.64
CA TYR A 70 8.16 2.99 4.42
C TYR A 70 7.24 4.21 4.28
N GLY A 71 7.80 5.42 4.46
CA GLY A 71 7.04 6.67 4.32
C GLY A 71 6.49 6.86 2.90
N GLY A 72 7.28 6.52 1.88
CA GLY A 72 6.85 6.56 0.48
C GLY A 72 5.66 5.64 0.22
N MET A 73 5.68 4.41 0.77
CA MET A 73 4.53 3.50 0.64
C MET A 73 3.28 4.01 1.33
N PHE A 74 3.40 4.69 2.47
CA PHE A 74 2.24 5.30 3.14
C PHE A 74 1.58 6.36 2.27
N VAL A 75 2.37 7.25 1.66
CA VAL A 75 1.85 8.26 0.72
C VAL A 75 1.21 7.60 -0.50
N PHE A 76 1.85 6.55 -1.05
CA PHE A 76 1.30 5.79 -2.16
C PHE A 76 -0.04 5.13 -1.82
N ALA A 77 -0.15 4.52 -0.62
CA ALA A 77 -1.38 3.93 -0.11
C ALA A 77 -2.51 4.96 -0.06
N LEU A 78 -2.24 6.13 0.54
CA LEU A 78 -3.20 7.21 0.65
C LEU A 78 -3.71 7.69 -0.70
N VAL A 79 -2.82 7.82 -1.70
CA VAL A 79 -3.22 8.25 -3.05
C VAL A 79 -4.12 7.21 -3.71
N ILE A 80 -3.77 5.93 -3.63
CA ILE A 80 -4.61 4.86 -4.21
C ILE A 80 -5.97 4.80 -3.51
N GLU A 81 -5.98 4.86 -2.19
CA GLU A 81 -7.22 4.84 -1.39
C GLU A 81 -8.11 6.04 -1.70
N TYR A 82 -7.52 7.23 -1.86
CA TYR A 82 -8.26 8.43 -2.28
C TYR A 82 -8.87 8.25 -3.67
N ILE A 83 -8.10 7.80 -4.66
CA ILE A 83 -8.59 7.56 -6.02
C ILE A 83 -9.70 6.51 -6.01
N GLN A 84 -9.52 5.42 -5.26
CA GLN A 84 -10.50 4.35 -5.17
C GLN A 84 -11.83 4.84 -4.57
N ASN A 85 -11.78 5.60 -3.47
CA ASN A 85 -12.97 6.18 -2.85
C ASN A 85 -13.67 7.17 -3.80
N TYR A 86 -12.90 8.01 -4.50
CA TYR A 86 -13.45 8.93 -5.49
C TYR A 86 -14.16 8.20 -6.65
N LEU A 87 -13.63 7.07 -7.11
CA LEU A 87 -14.25 6.28 -8.19
C LEU A 87 -15.53 5.54 -7.76
N PHE A 88 -15.68 5.24 -6.47
CA PHE A 88 -16.90 4.61 -5.94
C PHE A 88 -18.00 5.61 -5.54
N THR A 89 -17.69 6.91 -5.49
CA THR A 89 -18.64 7.98 -5.16
C THR A 89 -19.28 8.53 -6.43
#